data_AF-A0A1I7I2G1-F1
#
_entry.id   AF-A0A1I7I2G1-F1
#
_cell.length_a   1.000
_cell.length_b   1.000
_cell.length_c   1.000
_cell.angle_alpha   90.00
_cell.angle_beta   90.00
_cell.angle_gamma   90.00
#
_symmetry.space_group_name_H-M   'P 1'
#
loop_
_entity.id
_entity.type
_entity.pdbx_description
1 polymer ?
#
loop_
_entity_poly.entity_id
_entity_poly.type
_entity_poly.pdbx_seq_one_letter_code
_entity_poly.pdbx_strand_id
1 'polypeptide(L)'
;MDKARTEHSEGKINPKFQQLADDFGFNIAPCVRARPNTKAKVENPMRIIDEIMTYNGLLNDESLITNEANSRIFQATGVPPICAFKNDHQISIVEALYELTSKEVKVKDFKAVNPMIKGVKRF
;
A
#
# COMPACT_ATOMS: atom_id res chain seq x y z
N MET A 1 0.24 -11.38 1.27
CA MET A 1 -0.58 -12.30 2.08
C MET A 1 -0.29 -13.71 1.63
N ASP A 2 -0.04 -14.63 2.56
CA ASP A 2 0.24 -16.03 2.23
C ASP A 2 -1.06 -16.79 1.95
N LYS A 3 -2.16 -16.39 2.60
CA LYS A 3 -3.52 -16.87 2.30
C LYS A 3 -4.47 -15.68 2.23
N ALA A 4 -5.30 -15.65 1.20
CA ALA A 4 -6.29 -14.59 1.02
C ALA A 4 -7.40 -14.66 2.09
N ARG A 5 -7.82 -13.50 2.60
CA ARG A 5 -8.99 -13.37 3.46
C ARG A 5 -10.28 -13.49 2.63
N THR A 6 -11.23 -14.26 3.13
CA THR A 6 -12.59 -14.37 2.59
C THR A 6 -13.59 -14.04 3.69
N GLU A 7 -14.89 -14.01 3.39
CA GLU A 7 -15.93 -13.80 4.41
C GLU A 7 -15.93 -14.91 5.48
N HIS A 8 -15.43 -16.10 5.12
CA HIS A 8 -15.43 -17.30 5.96
C HIS A 8 -14.06 -17.64 6.54
N SER A 9 -13.00 -16.93 6.15
CA SER A 9 -11.63 -17.19 6.57
C SER A 9 -10.85 -15.90 6.72
N GLU A 10 -10.17 -15.73 7.85
CA GLU A 10 -9.41 -14.52 8.15
C GLU A 10 -8.17 -14.33 7.25
N GLY A 11 -7.77 -15.36 6.50
CA GLY A 11 -6.55 -15.34 5.68
C GLY A 11 -5.28 -15.51 6.53
N LYS A 12 -4.12 -15.32 5.91
CA LYS A 12 -2.82 -15.37 6.59
C LYS A 12 -1.92 -14.25 6.06
N ILE A 13 -1.52 -13.36 6.95
CA ILE A 13 -0.60 -12.27 6.67
C ILE A 13 0.84 -12.82 6.71
N ASN A 14 1.71 -12.26 5.85
CA ASN A 14 3.13 -12.61 5.86
C ASN A 14 3.75 -12.13 7.19
N PRO A 15 4.42 -13.00 7.95
CA PRO A 15 5.00 -12.63 9.24
C PRO A 15 5.99 -11.46 9.17
N LYS A 16 6.69 -11.26 8.04
CA LYS A 16 7.56 -10.08 7.84
C LYS A 16 6.76 -8.78 7.79
N PHE A 17 5.59 -8.80 7.15
CA PHE A 17 4.72 -7.63 7.05
C PHE A 17 4.01 -7.34 8.38
N GLN A 18 3.70 -8.38 9.16
CA GLN A 18 3.17 -8.20 10.51
C GLN A 18 4.20 -7.50 11.42
N GLN A 19 5.47 -7.94 11.40
CA GLN A 19 6.53 -7.26 12.17
C GLN A 19 6.69 -5.79 11.78
N LEU A 20 6.66 -5.49 10.48
CA LEU A 20 6.68 -4.12 9.98
C LEU A 20 5.54 -3.30 10.60
N ALA A 21 4.32 -3.84 10.60
CA ALA A 21 3.16 -3.17 11.15
C ALA A 21 3.26 -2.96 12.67
N ASP A 22 3.78 -3.94 13.39
CA ASP A 22 3.99 -3.87 14.84
C ASP A 22 5.06 -2.81 15.18
N ASP A 23 6.16 -2.73 14.42
CA ASP A 23 7.25 -1.77 14.62
C ASP A 23 6.79 -0.32 14.34
N PHE A 24 5.96 -0.13 13.32
CA PHE A 24 5.42 1.18 12.94
C PHE A 24 4.11 1.54 13.67
N GLY A 25 3.52 0.60 14.43
CA GLY A 25 2.32 0.81 15.23
C GLY A 25 1.03 0.96 14.41
N PHE A 26 0.93 0.37 13.22
CA PHE A 26 -0.29 0.41 12.40
C PHE A 26 -1.01 -0.93 12.34
N ASN A 27 -2.34 -0.90 12.25
CA ASN A 27 -3.16 -2.11 12.15
C ASN A 27 -3.30 -2.57 10.70
N ILE A 28 -3.07 -3.86 10.44
CA ILE A 28 -3.25 -4.44 9.11
C ILE A 28 -4.72 -4.83 8.92
N ALA A 29 -5.39 -4.15 7.99
CA ALA A 29 -6.75 -4.48 7.56
C ALA A 29 -6.73 -5.12 6.16
N PRO A 30 -6.63 -6.46 6.04
CA PRO A 30 -6.60 -7.11 4.74
C PRO A 30 -7.95 -7.01 4.03
N CYS A 31 -7.91 -6.86 2.71
CA CYS A 31 -9.11 -6.86 1.88
C CYS A 31 -9.82 -8.22 1.92
N VAL A 32 -11.16 -8.20 1.96
CA VAL A 32 -12.00 -9.39 1.83
C VAL A 32 -12.24 -9.66 0.34
N ARG A 33 -11.97 -10.89 -0.11
CA ARG A 33 -12.23 -11.31 -1.49
C ARG A 33 -13.65 -10.94 -1.92
N ALA A 34 -13.80 -10.48 -3.17
CA ALA A 34 -15.07 -10.09 -3.81
C ALA A 34 -15.80 -8.88 -3.21
N ARG A 35 -15.11 -8.02 -2.46
CA ARG A 35 -15.65 -6.73 -1.98
C ARG A 35 -14.96 -5.56 -2.72
N PRO A 36 -15.63 -4.87 -3.67
CA PRO A 36 -15.00 -3.84 -4.49
C PRO A 36 -14.75 -2.51 -3.74
N ASN A 37 -15.40 -2.27 -2.61
CA ASN A 37 -15.39 -0.98 -1.92
C ASN A 37 -13.98 -0.47 -1.52
N THR A 38 -13.08 -1.36 -1.13
CA THR A 38 -11.69 -1.01 -0.78
C THR A 38 -10.79 -0.95 -2.00
N LYS A 39 -11.04 -1.78 -3.01
CA LYS A 39 -10.23 -1.88 -4.22
C LYS A 39 -10.42 -0.67 -5.14
N ALA A 40 -11.67 -0.22 -5.31
CA ALA A 40 -12.01 0.92 -6.16
C ALA A 40 -11.30 2.22 -5.72
N LYS A 41 -11.09 2.41 -4.41
CA LYS A 41 -10.35 3.56 -3.86
C LYS A 41 -8.87 3.57 -4.24
N VAL A 42 -8.27 2.41 -4.48
CA VAL A 42 -6.88 2.26 -4.92
C VAL A 42 -6.80 2.29 -6.45
N GLU A 43 -7.71 1.62 -7.15
CA GLU A 43 -7.69 1.52 -8.62
C GLU A 43 -7.94 2.87 -9.31
N ASN A 44 -8.80 3.72 -8.75
CA ASN A 44 -9.12 5.01 -9.35
C ASN A 44 -7.92 5.99 -9.38
N PRO A 45 -7.17 6.24 -8.29
CA PRO A 45 -5.94 7.02 -8.36
C PRO A 45 -4.82 6.31 -9.13
N MET A 46 -4.86 4.98 -9.25
CA MET A 46 -3.82 4.25 -10.00
C MET A 46 -3.80 4.51 -11.50
N ARG A 47 -4.82 5.19 -12.05
CA ARG A 47 -4.80 5.71 -13.44
C ARG A 47 -3.63 6.65 -13.71
N ILE A 48 -3.05 7.25 -12.68
CA ILE A 48 -1.83 8.07 -12.78
C ILE A 48 -0.64 7.25 -13.32
N ILE A 49 -0.58 5.94 -13.09
CA ILE A 49 0.49 5.09 -13.66
C ILE A 49 0.45 5.13 -15.18
N ASP A 50 -0.73 5.08 -15.79
CA ASP A 50 -0.86 5.13 -17.26
C ASP A 50 -0.36 6.47 -17.80
N GLU A 51 -0.59 7.56 -17.05
CA GLU A 51 -0.05 8.89 -17.38
C GLU A 51 1.48 8.91 -17.28
N ILE A 52 2.06 8.37 -16.21
CA ILE A 52 3.53 8.24 -16.04
C ILE A 52 4.14 7.45 -17.19
N MET A 53 3.53 6.33 -17.57
CA MET A 53 4.01 5.48 -18.67
C MET A 53 3.97 6.20 -20.01
N THR A 54 2.98 7.09 -20.22
CA THR A 54 2.86 7.88 -21.45
C THR A 54 4.01 8.89 -21.60
N TYR A 55 4.52 9.42 -20.49
CA TYR A 55 5.63 10.39 -20.48
C TYR A 55 7.01 9.77 -20.21
N ASN A 56 7.10 8.44 -20.23
CA ASN A 56 8.34 7.73 -19.95
C ASN A 56 9.44 8.14 -20.96
N GLY A 57 10.55 8.70 -20.46
CA GLY A 57 11.66 9.21 -21.26
C GLY A 57 11.47 10.63 -21.82
N LEU A 58 10.34 11.30 -21.55
CA LEU A 58 10.07 12.68 -21.98
C LEU A 58 10.18 13.69 -20.83
N LEU A 59 9.81 13.28 -19.62
CA LEU A 59 9.90 14.10 -18.42
C LEU A 59 11.19 13.81 -17.66
N ASN A 60 11.90 14.87 -17.28
CA ASN A 60 13.08 14.78 -16.40
C ASN A 60 12.67 14.72 -14.92
N ASP A 61 11.52 15.30 -14.58
CA ASP A 61 11.03 15.44 -13.21
C ASP A 61 9.65 14.80 -13.04
N GLU A 62 9.59 13.67 -12.33
CA GLU A 62 8.36 12.94 -12.01
C GLU A 62 7.44 13.71 -11.03
N SER A 63 8.00 14.68 -10.30
CA SER A 63 7.27 15.53 -9.35
C SER A 63 6.19 16.37 -10.03
N LEU A 64 6.35 16.68 -11.32
CA LEU A 64 5.38 17.46 -12.10
C LEU A 64 4.04 16.73 -12.22
N ILE A 65 4.07 15.42 -12.53
CA ILE A 65 2.87 14.59 -12.66
C ILE A 65 2.14 14.49 -11.31
N THR A 66 2.91 14.31 -10.24
CA THR A 66 2.36 14.21 -8.88
C THR A 66 1.69 15.51 -8.45
N ASN A 67 2.34 16.66 -8.69
CA ASN A 67 1.80 17.97 -8.35
C ASN A 67 0.55 18.31 -9.16
N GLU A 68 0.53 17.93 -10.44
CA GLU A 68 -0.63 18.09 -11.29
C GLU A 68 -1.81 17.25 -10.77
N ALA A 69 -1.59 15.95 -10.54
CA ALA A 69 -2.62 15.05 -10.02
C ALA A 69 -3.21 15.51 -8.68
N ASN A 70 -2.38 16.07 -7.80
CA ASN A 70 -2.80 16.62 -6.50
C ASN A 70 -3.63 17.91 -6.61
N SER A 71 -3.50 18.64 -7.72
CA SER A 71 -4.17 19.93 -7.96
C SER A 71 -5.46 19.80 -8.77
N ARG A 72 -5.64 18.71 -9.52
CA ARG A 72 -6.85 18.43 -10.30
C ARG A 72 -8.07 18.27 -9.38
N ILE A 73 -9.22 18.80 -9.80
CA ILE A 73 -10.47 18.68 -9.04
C ILE A 73 -10.99 17.24 -9.14
N PHE A 74 -11.22 16.60 -7.99
CA PHE A 74 -11.76 15.24 -7.97
C PHE A 74 -13.27 15.24 -8.25
N GLN A 75 -13.72 14.43 -9.20
CA GLN A 75 -15.12 14.46 -9.69
C GLN A 75 -16.16 14.18 -8.61
N ALA A 76 -15.87 13.29 -7.65
CA ALA A 76 -16.86 12.93 -6.63
C ALA A 76 -16.95 13.94 -5.48
N THR A 77 -15.84 14.61 -5.16
CA THR A 77 -15.75 15.52 -4.00
C THR A 77 -15.86 16.99 -4.41
N GLY A 78 -15.58 17.32 -5.68
CA GLY A 78 -15.55 18.70 -6.18
C GLY A 78 -14.38 19.53 -5.64
N VAL A 79 -13.44 18.90 -4.93
CA VAL A 79 -12.30 19.54 -4.27
C VAL A 79 -11.01 18.83 -4.71
N PRO A 80 -9.89 19.56 -4.92
CA PRO A 80 -8.60 18.95 -5.16
C PRO A 80 -8.11 18.08 -3.98
N PRO A 81 -7.43 16.95 -4.23
CA PRO A 81 -6.88 16.09 -3.18
C PRO A 81 -6.01 16.84 -2.17
N ILE A 82 -5.19 17.79 -2.62
CA ILE A 82 -4.32 18.58 -1.73
C ILE A 82 -5.10 19.48 -0.75
N CYS A 83 -6.28 19.96 -1.16
CA CYS A 83 -7.14 20.78 -0.32
C CYS A 83 -7.86 19.92 0.72
N ALA A 84 -8.34 18.74 0.34
CA ALA A 84 -8.94 17.78 1.27
C ALA A 84 -7.91 17.32 2.32
N PHE A 85 -6.69 17.02 1.88
CA PHE A 85 -5.61 16.56 2.76
C PHE A 85 -5.24 17.56 3.86
N LYS A 86 -5.13 18.86 3.51
CA LYS A 86 -4.76 19.93 4.46
C LYS A 86 -5.79 20.18 5.56
N ASN A 87 -7.05 19.85 5.32
CA ASN A 87 -8.13 20.07 6.29
C ASN A 87 -8.28 18.88 7.26
N ASP A 88 -7.93 17.67 6.83
CA ASP A 88 -8.17 16.43 7.59
C ASP A 88 -6.99 15.99 8.46
N HIS A 89 -5.77 16.50 8.21
CA HIS A 89 -4.57 16.13 8.95
C HIS A 89 -3.85 17.36 9.53
N GLN A 90 -3.76 17.45 10.86
CA GLN A 90 -2.97 18.48 11.57
C GLN A 90 -1.43 18.28 11.43
N ILE A 91 -0.98 17.18 10.85
CA ILE A 91 0.43 16.84 10.65
C ILE A 91 0.62 16.42 9.19
N SER A 92 1.63 16.99 8.53
CA SER A 92 1.91 16.67 7.12
C SER A 92 2.38 15.23 6.96
N ILE A 93 2.05 14.57 5.82
CA ILE A 93 2.58 13.24 5.48
C ILE A 93 4.11 13.22 5.58
N VAL A 94 4.77 14.35 5.28
CA VAL A 94 6.23 14.50 5.34
C VAL A 94 6.77 14.39 6.77
N GLU A 95 6.12 15.02 7.75
CA GLU A 95 6.51 14.92 9.17
C GLU A 95 6.26 13.51 9.72
N ALA A 96 5.13 12.88 9.36
CA ALA A 96 4.85 11.50 9.72
C ALA A 96 5.90 10.55 9.09
N LEU A 97 6.25 10.73 7.81
CA LEU A 97 7.29 9.94 7.15
C LEU A 97 8.66 10.16 7.78
N TYR A 98 9.02 11.40 8.12
CA TYR A 98 10.29 11.70 8.81
C TYR A 98 10.36 10.96 10.16
N GLU A 99 9.28 10.99 10.94
CA GLU A 99 9.22 10.27 12.22
C GLU A 99 9.26 8.74 12.06
N LEU A 100 8.65 8.20 11.00
CA LEU A 100 8.72 6.78 10.66
C LEU A 100 10.13 6.37 10.21
N THR A 101 10.78 7.14 9.32
CA THR A 101 12.15 6.86 8.86
C THR A 101 13.20 6.98 9.96
N SER A 102 12.91 7.74 11.03
CA SER A 102 13.80 7.89 12.19
C SER A 102 13.72 6.73 13.19
N LYS A 103 12.75 5.82 13.04
CA LYS A 103 12.60 4.65 13.92
C LYS A 103 13.40 3.47 13.36
N GLU A 104 14.34 2.95 14.16
CA GLU A 104 15.09 1.74 13.79
C GLU A 104 14.16 0.51 13.76
N VAL A 105 14.10 -0.17 12.62
CA VAL A 105 13.34 -1.40 12.42
C VAL A 105 14.18 -2.60 12.89
N LYS A 106 13.66 -3.38 13.84
CA LYS A 106 14.35 -4.60 14.33
C LYS A 106 14.01 -5.78 13.43
N VAL A 107 14.82 -6.03 12.40
CA VAL A 107 14.68 -7.22 11.57
C VAL A 107 15.02 -8.47 12.40
N LYS A 108 14.01 -9.27 12.75
CA LYS A 108 14.25 -10.62 13.32
C LYS A 108 14.59 -11.58 12.19
N ASP A 109 15.75 -12.23 12.25
CA ASP A 109 16.15 -13.25 11.28
C ASP A 109 15.16 -14.43 11.29
N PHE A 110 14.38 -14.56 10.21
CA PHE A 110 13.54 -15.73 10.01
C PHE A 110 14.37 -16.87 9.41
N LYS A 111 14.65 -17.92 10.20
CA LYS A 111 15.14 -19.19 9.65
C LYS A 111 14.10 -19.74 8.68
N ALA A 112 14.45 -19.83 7.41
CA ALA A 112 13.64 -20.49 6.40
C ALA A 112 13.42 -21.96 6.81
N VAL A 113 12.20 -22.31 7.21
CA VAL A 113 11.82 -23.71 7.32
C VAL A 113 11.62 -24.21 5.89
N ASN A 114 12.65 -24.84 5.31
CA ASN A 114 12.50 -25.62 4.09
C ASN A 114 11.39 -26.65 4.32
N PRO A 115 10.25 -26.60 3.60
CA PRO A 115 9.33 -27.72 3.63
C PRO A 115 10.04 -28.90 2.99
N MET A 116 10.44 -29.88 3.79
CA MET A 116 10.83 -31.21 3.33
C MET A 116 9.73 -31.70 2.39
N ILE A 117 10.04 -31.77 1.09
CA ILE A 117 9.24 -32.51 0.11
C ILE A 117 9.37 -33.99 0.51
N LYS A 118 8.48 -34.47 1.39
CA LYS A 118 8.31 -35.90 1.62
C LYS A 118 7.63 -36.48 0.39
N GLY A 119 8.35 -37.39 -0.26
CA GLY A 119 8.04 -37.97 -1.56
C GLY A 119 6.58 -38.33 -1.76
N VAL A 120 5.98 -37.75 -2.79
CA VAL A 120 4.80 -38.30 -3.44
C VAL A 120 5.27 -39.52 -4.23
N LYS A 121 5.00 -40.72 -3.72
CA LYS A 121 5.03 -41.95 -4.51
C LYS A 121 4.00 -41.80 -5.62
N ARG A 122 4.46 -41.76 -6.87
CA ARG A 122 3.60 -41.95 -8.04
C ARG A 122 3.07 -43.39 -7.98
N PHE A 123 1.75 -43.53 -7.96
CA PHE A 123 1.03 -44.71 -8.41
C PHE A 123 0.24 -44.30 -9.65
#